data_AF-A0A366MKA9-F1
#
_entry.id   AF-A0A366MKA9-F1
#
_cell.length_a   1.000
_cell.length_b   1.000
_cell.length_c   1.000
_cell.angle_alpha   90.00
_cell.angle_beta   90.00
_cell.angle_gamma   90.00
#
_symmetry.space_group_name_H-M   'P 1'
#
loop_
_entity.id
_entity.type
_entity.pdbx_description
1 polymer ?
#
loop_
_entity_poly.entity_id
_entity_poly.type
_entity_poly.pdbx_seq_one_letter_code
_entity_poly.pdbx_strand_id
1 'polypeptide(L)'
;MFFNNSNMNILNLLDSIEAYLKNDINNIDIFQFNCSGYNKKIKYKLDSICNLLNKKNDDELLIYGEIMLVCEKIEKGMIGDKIYHLNSQNIKLNYIAKTINSLVNILHDYINQTINILSEYSQYNYLRYLDTNLVHNDFQELFDGINTLREMITKMLIENKSNGLTLDESSNILLENVDKLNISSNEAAARLEETAAAIE
;
A
#
# COMPACT_ATOMS: atom_id res chain seq x y z
N MET A 1 -72.30 6.39 4.43
CA MET A 1 -71.05 6.08 5.16
C MET A 1 -69.91 6.06 4.15
N PHE A 2 -69.22 7.18 3.94
CA PHE A 2 -68.11 7.33 2.99
C PHE A 2 -66.76 7.28 3.71
N PHE A 3 -66.55 6.21 4.48
CA PHE A 3 -65.29 5.99 5.18
C PHE A 3 -64.41 5.02 4.38
N ASN A 4 -63.11 5.32 4.39
CA ASN A 4 -61.98 4.38 4.36
C ASN A 4 -61.11 4.13 3.12
N ASN A 5 -61.39 4.60 1.91
CA ASN A 5 -60.43 4.32 0.83
C ASN A 5 -59.11 5.13 1.00
N SER A 6 -59.19 6.38 1.48
CA SER A 6 -57.99 7.20 1.76
C SER A 6 -57.16 6.69 2.94
N ASN A 7 -57.81 6.13 3.97
CA ASN A 7 -57.13 5.65 5.17
C ASN A 7 -56.41 4.32 4.90
N MET A 8 -57.01 3.44 4.09
CA MET A 8 -56.34 2.22 3.61
C MET A 8 -55.10 2.56 2.76
N ASN A 9 -55.18 3.58 1.91
CA ASN A 9 -54.02 4.02 1.13
C ASN A 9 -52.89 4.59 2.00
N ILE A 10 -53.21 5.29 3.09
CA ILE A 10 -52.21 5.74 4.07
C ILE A 10 -51.58 4.55 4.79
N LEU A 11 -52.38 3.54 5.18
CA LEU A 11 -51.88 2.33 5.83
C LEU A 11 -50.92 1.57 4.90
N ASN A 12 -51.29 1.37 3.64
CA ASN A 12 -50.42 0.73 2.64
C ASN A 12 -49.11 1.50 2.42
N LEU A 13 -49.14 2.84 2.48
CA LEU A 13 -47.93 3.66 2.42
C LEU A 13 -47.03 3.46 3.64
N LEU A 14 -47.63 3.36 4.83
CA LEU A 14 -46.89 3.04 6.06
C LEU A 14 -46.31 1.62 6.01
N ASP A 15 -47.03 0.64 5.49
CA ASP A 15 -46.52 -0.72 5.28
C ASP A 15 -45.33 -0.72 4.31
N SER A 16 -45.37 0.11 3.27
CA SER A 16 -44.25 0.29 2.33
C SER A 16 -43.03 0.92 3.00
N ILE A 17 -43.23 1.92 3.87
CA ILE A 17 -42.16 2.51 4.68
C ILE A 17 -41.58 1.46 5.64
N GLU A 18 -42.41 0.62 6.27
CA GLU A 18 -41.96 -0.43 7.16
C GLU A 18 -41.12 -1.48 6.41
N ALA A 19 -41.58 -1.94 5.25
CA ALA A 19 -40.83 -2.85 4.38
C ALA A 19 -39.47 -2.25 3.98
N TYR A 20 -39.43 -0.97 3.66
CA TYR A 20 -38.19 -0.27 3.35
C TYR A 20 -37.23 -0.22 4.54
N LEU A 21 -37.71 0.12 5.73
CA LEU A 21 -36.89 0.16 6.94
C LEU A 21 -36.39 -1.23 7.37
N LYS A 22 -37.10 -2.31 7.00
CA LYS A 22 -36.65 -3.69 7.15
C LYS A 22 -35.63 -4.12 6.08
N ASN A 23 -35.41 -3.30 5.06
CA ASN A 23 -34.62 -3.61 3.87
C ASN A 23 -35.24 -4.71 2.99
N ASP A 24 -36.56 -4.90 3.04
CA ASP A 24 -37.29 -5.79 2.12
C ASP A 24 -37.41 -5.16 0.72
N ILE A 25 -37.43 -3.83 0.67
CA ILE A 25 -37.43 -3.01 -0.56
C ILE A 25 -36.37 -1.91 -0.46
N ASN A 26 -35.79 -1.52 -1.60
CA ASN A 26 -34.71 -0.50 -1.68
C ASN A 26 -35.20 0.89 -2.09
N ASN A 27 -36.48 1.05 -2.44
CA ASN A 27 -37.08 2.33 -2.83
C ASN A 27 -38.56 2.32 -2.45
N ILE A 28 -39.08 3.45 -1.99
CA ILE A 28 -40.49 3.66 -1.68
C ILE A 28 -41.15 4.43 -2.82
N ASP A 29 -42.16 3.85 -3.47
CA ASP A 29 -42.93 4.53 -4.50
C ASP A 29 -43.92 5.55 -3.90
N ILE A 30 -44.04 6.72 -4.53
CA ILE A 30 -44.97 7.77 -4.07
C ILE A 30 -46.38 7.47 -4.58
N PHE A 31 -47.29 7.07 -3.68
CA PHE A 31 -48.67 6.76 -4.06
C PHE A 31 -49.48 8.03 -4.43
N GLN A 32 -50.01 8.05 -5.65
CA GLN A 32 -50.91 9.11 -6.13
C GLN A 32 -52.37 8.82 -5.74
N PHE A 33 -52.76 9.17 -4.51
CA PHE A 33 -54.17 9.13 -4.08
C PHE A 33 -54.67 10.47 -3.54
N ASN A 34 -55.99 10.70 -3.65
CA ASN A 34 -56.64 11.93 -3.23
C ASN A 34 -57.04 11.88 -1.74
N CYS A 35 -56.68 12.93 -0.99
CA CYS A 35 -57.07 13.13 0.41
C CYS A 35 -57.72 14.50 0.59
N SER A 36 -58.71 14.58 1.47
CA SER A 36 -59.34 15.83 1.90
C SER A 36 -59.05 16.12 3.39
N GLY A 37 -59.23 17.37 3.81
CA GLY A 37 -59.07 17.79 5.21
C GLY A 37 -57.67 17.54 5.78
N TYR A 38 -57.61 17.06 7.03
CA TYR A 38 -56.36 16.80 7.75
C TYR A 38 -55.50 15.70 7.10
N ASN A 39 -56.14 14.69 6.49
CA ASN A 39 -55.45 13.60 5.79
C ASN A 39 -54.58 14.08 4.62
N LYS A 40 -54.90 15.24 4.01
CA LYS A 40 -54.06 15.85 2.99
C LYS A 40 -52.72 16.33 3.56
N LYS A 41 -52.73 16.90 4.78
CA LYS A 41 -51.51 17.32 5.49
C LYS A 41 -50.64 16.11 5.88
N ILE A 42 -51.28 15.03 6.35
CA ILE A 42 -50.60 13.76 6.65
C ILE A 42 -49.92 13.23 5.41
N LYS A 43 -50.65 13.14 4.29
CA LYS A 43 -50.11 12.65 3.01
C LYS A 43 -48.86 13.43 2.59
N TYR A 44 -48.92 14.76 2.54
CA TYR A 44 -47.76 15.57 2.16
C TYR A 44 -46.54 15.34 3.06
N LYS A 45 -46.75 15.14 4.37
CA LYS A 45 -45.66 14.84 5.29
C LYS A 45 -45.07 13.45 5.02
N LEU A 46 -45.92 12.44 4.75
CA LEU A 46 -45.48 11.09 4.39
C LEU A 46 -44.73 11.08 3.05
N ASP A 47 -45.25 11.74 2.01
CA ASP A 47 -44.57 11.89 0.72
C ASP A 47 -43.19 12.54 0.90
N SER A 48 -43.10 13.59 1.74
CA SER A 48 -41.83 14.23 2.08
C SER A 48 -40.87 13.29 2.83
N ILE A 49 -41.38 12.40 3.70
CA ILE A 49 -40.56 11.41 4.41
C ILE A 49 -40.03 10.36 3.43
N CYS A 50 -40.89 9.84 2.54
CA CYS A 50 -40.48 8.85 1.53
C CYS A 50 -39.39 9.41 0.61
N ASN A 51 -39.56 10.64 0.12
CA ASN A 51 -38.54 11.31 -0.68
C ASN A 51 -37.21 11.49 0.06
N LEU A 52 -37.26 11.81 1.36
CA LEU A 52 -36.06 11.95 2.18
C LEU A 52 -35.38 10.60 2.38
N LEU A 53 -36.15 9.53 2.64
CA LEU A 53 -35.63 8.18 2.81
C LEU A 53 -34.94 7.68 1.54
N ASN A 54 -35.61 7.75 0.39
CA ASN A 54 -35.04 7.31 -0.90
C ASN A 54 -33.77 8.09 -1.23
N LYS A 55 -33.81 9.43 -1.15
CA LYS A 55 -32.64 10.28 -1.42
C LYS A 55 -31.48 9.94 -0.51
N LYS A 56 -31.73 9.73 0.79
CA LYS A 56 -30.70 9.37 1.75
C LYS A 56 -30.05 8.04 1.37
N ASN A 57 -30.85 7.04 0.97
CA ASN A 57 -30.32 5.73 0.58
C ASN A 57 -29.52 5.79 -0.71
N ASP A 58 -29.98 6.52 -1.73
CA ASP A 58 -29.23 6.70 -2.97
C ASP A 58 -27.86 7.36 -2.70
N ASP A 59 -27.84 8.43 -1.88
CA ASP A 59 -26.62 9.12 -1.48
C ASP A 59 -25.67 8.20 -0.69
N GLU A 60 -26.19 7.34 0.18
CA GLU A 60 -25.40 6.39 0.98
C GLU A 60 -24.86 5.23 0.12
N LEU A 61 -25.66 4.71 -0.83
CA LEU A 61 -25.27 3.62 -1.74
C LEU A 61 -24.06 3.99 -2.60
N LEU A 62 -23.95 5.23 -3.04
CA LEU A 62 -22.77 5.71 -3.79
C LEU A 62 -21.49 5.59 -2.96
N ILE A 63 -21.54 5.98 -1.68
CA ILE A 63 -20.38 5.91 -0.78
C ILE A 63 -20.03 4.45 -0.48
N TYR A 64 -21.04 3.60 -0.22
CA TYR A 64 -20.79 2.16 -0.02
C TYR A 64 -20.16 1.51 -1.25
N GLY A 65 -20.62 1.85 -2.45
CA GLY A 65 -20.03 1.38 -3.71
C GLY A 65 -18.56 1.77 -3.86
N GLU A 66 -18.22 3.03 -3.58
CA GLU A 66 -16.82 3.47 -3.62
C GLU A 66 -15.96 2.81 -2.55
N ILE A 67 -16.48 2.64 -1.32
CA ILE A 67 -15.79 1.89 -0.27
C ILE A 67 -15.48 0.47 -0.74
N MET A 68 -16.47 -0.23 -1.30
CA MET A 68 -16.30 -1.59 -1.82
C MET A 68 -15.20 -1.64 -2.87
N LEU A 69 -15.25 -0.75 -3.87
CA LEU A 69 -14.27 -0.72 -4.95
C LEU A 69 -12.85 -0.42 -4.45
N VAL A 70 -12.70 0.51 -3.50
CA VAL A 70 -11.40 0.83 -2.91
C VAL A 70 -10.86 -0.37 -2.13
N CYS A 71 -11.69 -1.04 -1.34
CA CYS A 71 -11.30 -2.26 -0.64
C CYS A 71 -10.87 -3.38 -1.60
N GLU A 72 -11.65 -3.68 -2.64
CA GLU A 72 -11.30 -4.69 -3.65
C GLU A 72 -9.99 -4.39 -4.38
N LYS A 73 -9.65 -3.10 -4.57
CA LYS A 73 -8.37 -2.70 -5.15
C LYS A 73 -7.21 -2.91 -4.18
N ILE A 74 -7.38 -2.57 -2.91
CA ILE A 74 -6.39 -2.82 -1.86
C ILE A 74 -6.12 -4.32 -1.73
N GLU A 75 -7.16 -5.17 -1.77
CA GLU A 75 -7.01 -6.63 -1.74
C GLU A 75 -6.13 -7.16 -2.89
N LYS A 76 -6.15 -6.48 -4.04
CA LYS A 76 -5.32 -6.81 -5.22
C LYS A 76 -3.93 -6.13 -5.20
N GLY A 77 -3.59 -5.42 -4.13
CA GLY A 77 -2.35 -4.66 -4.00
C GLY A 77 -2.34 -3.32 -4.75
N MET A 78 -3.46 -2.90 -5.35
CA MET A 78 -3.62 -1.61 -6.01
C MET A 78 -3.99 -0.55 -4.97
N ILE A 79 -2.99 -0.08 -4.23
CA ILE A 79 -3.18 0.88 -3.14
C ILE A 79 -2.96 2.29 -3.71
N GLY A 80 -3.85 3.23 -3.38
CA GLY A 80 -3.74 4.64 -3.78
C GLY A 80 -5.07 5.30 -4.14
N ASP A 81 -6.08 4.50 -4.48
CA ASP A 81 -7.42 4.98 -4.82
C ASP A 81 -8.19 5.48 -3.60
N LYS A 82 -9.10 6.43 -3.83
CA LYS A 82 -9.82 7.15 -2.79
C LYS A 82 -11.32 7.14 -3.03
N ILE A 83 -12.05 7.24 -1.92
CA ILE A 83 -13.47 7.53 -1.89
C ILE A 83 -13.64 9.04 -2.09
N TYR A 84 -14.37 9.44 -3.12
CA TYR A 84 -14.59 10.85 -3.47
C TYR A 84 -15.94 11.37 -2.99
N HIS A 85 -16.95 10.50 -2.89
CA HIS A 85 -18.25 10.86 -2.36
C HIS A 85 -18.19 10.97 -0.82
N LEU A 86 -18.09 12.21 -0.32
CA LEU A 86 -17.94 12.53 1.11
C LEU A 86 -19.01 13.50 1.65
N ASN A 87 -20.03 13.79 0.86
CA ASN A 87 -21.02 14.84 1.13
C ASN A 87 -22.43 14.31 1.40
N SER A 88 -22.56 13.06 1.86
CA SER A 88 -23.87 12.52 2.27
C SER A 88 -24.39 13.25 3.51
N GLN A 89 -25.71 13.23 3.72
CA GLN A 89 -26.31 13.69 4.97
C GLN A 89 -25.88 12.82 6.17
N ASN A 90 -25.37 11.61 5.93
CA ASN A 90 -24.87 10.73 6.97
C ASN A 90 -23.41 11.07 7.34
N ILE A 91 -23.28 11.92 8.36
CA ILE A 91 -21.98 12.37 8.89
C ILE A 91 -21.11 11.19 9.33
N LYS A 92 -21.70 10.12 9.88
CA LYS A 92 -20.94 8.92 10.31
C LYS A 92 -20.34 8.20 9.11
N LEU A 93 -21.10 8.03 8.03
CA LEU A 93 -20.62 7.41 6.80
C LEU A 93 -19.50 8.24 6.15
N ASN A 94 -19.66 9.57 6.10
CA ASN A 94 -18.60 10.46 5.61
C ASN A 94 -17.33 10.36 6.46
N TYR A 95 -17.47 10.21 7.78
CA TYR A 95 -16.34 10.02 8.68
C TYR A 95 -15.63 8.69 8.39
N ILE A 96 -16.36 7.58 8.23
CA ILE A 96 -15.81 6.28 7.85
C ILE A 96 -15.04 6.39 6.53
N ALA A 97 -15.63 6.99 5.50
CA ALA A 97 -14.98 7.17 4.21
C ALA A 97 -13.67 7.99 4.31
N LYS A 98 -13.66 9.07 5.10
CA LYS A 98 -12.44 9.85 5.37
C LYS A 98 -11.37 9.05 6.10
N THR A 99 -11.76 8.25 7.09
CA THR A 99 -10.84 7.36 7.81
C THR A 99 -10.23 6.32 6.88
N ILE A 100 -11.02 5.71 5.99
CA ILE A 100 -10.52 4.78 4.97
C ILE A 100 -9.54 5.49 4.03
N ASN A 101 -9.86 6.68 3.55
CA ASN A 101 -8.92 7.46 2.72
C ASN A 101 -7.61 7.75 3.43
N SER A 102 -7.65 8.05 4.73
CA SER A 102 -6.45 8.25 5.55
C SER A 102 -5.64 6.96 5.65
N LEU A 103 -6.29 5.82 5.88
CA LEU A 103 -5.66 4.51 5.89
C LEU A 103 -4.95 4.22 4.56
N VAL A 104 -5.63 4.43 3.43
CA VAL A 104 -5.04 4.22 2.10
C VAL A 104 -3.80 5.08 1.89
N ASN A 105 -3.85 6.36 2.24
CA ASN A 105 -2.70 7.26 2.06
C ASN A 105 -1.49 6.78 2.87
N ILE A 106 -1.70 6.41 4.13
CA ILE A 106 -0.63 5.96 5.02
C ILE A 106 -0.02 4.65 4.51
N LEU A 107 -0.85 3.67 4.16
CA LEU A 107 -0.38 2.41 3.60
C LEU A 107 0.38 2.60 2.28
N HIS A 108 -0.14 3.46 1.40
CA HIS A 108 0.51 3.75 0.12
C HIS A 108 1.89 4.39 0.33
N ASP A 109 2.01 5.32 1.28
CA ASP A 109 3.28 5.98 1.58
C ASP A 109 4.33 5.00 2.11
N TYR A 110 3.98 4.16 3.09
CA TYR A 110 4.92 3.16 3.64
C TYR A 110 5.41 2.16 2.58
N ILE A 111 4.50 1.71 1.71
CA ILE A 111 4.85 0.81 0.60
C ILE A 111 5.74 1.53 -0.41
N ASN A 112 5.44 2.77 -0.78
CA ASN A 112 6.29 3.54 -1.70
C ASN A 112 7.68 3.81 -1.13
N GLN A 113 7.80 4.12 0.17
CA GLN A 113 9.09 4.25 0.83
C GLN A 113 9.90 2.95 0.71
N THR A 114 9.26 1.80 0.92
CA THR A 114 9.88 0.49 0.77
C THR A 114 10.30 0.19 -0.68
N ILE A 115 9.45 0.47 -1.65
CA ILE A 115 9.77 0.29 -3.08
C ILE A 115 10.97 1.19 -3.46
N ASN A 116 10.97 2.45 -3.04
CA ASN A 116 12.03 3.39 -3.34
C ASN A 116 13.37 2.95 -2.74
N ILE A 117 13.40 2.53 -1.47
CA ILE A 117 14.66 2.10 -0.85
C ILE A 117 15.19 0.81 -1.50
N LEU A 118 14.32 -0.14 -1.85
CA LEU A 118 14.71 -1.37 -2.53
C LEU A 118 15.23 -1.08 -3.94
N SER A 119 14.66 -0.08 -4.63
CA SER A 119 15.18 0.41 -5.91
C SER A 119 16.59 0.97 -5.77
N GLU A 120 16.85 1.80 -4.75
CA GLU A 120 18.21 2.32 -4.48
C GLU A 120 19.20 1.17 -4.21
N TYR A 121 18.79 0.18 -3.40
CA TYR A 121 19.62 -0.98 -3.07
C TYR A 121 19.90 -1.88 -4.27
N SER A 122 18.96 -2.00 -5.20
CA SER A 122 19.16 -2.72 -6.47
C SER A 122 20.22 -2.08 -7.36
N GLN A 123 20.50 -0.79 -7.15
CA GLN A 123 21.54 -0.01 -7.85
C GLN A 123 22.83 0.11 -7.02
N TYR A 124 23.01 -0.76 -6.02
CA TYR A 124 24.14 -0.77 -5.08
C TYR A 124 24.28 0.52 -4.24
N ASN A 125 23.23 1.33 -4.13
CA ASN A 125 23.22 2.53 -3.30
C ASN A 125 22.63 2.24 -1.91
N TYR A 126 23.48 1.88 -0.94
CA TYR A 126 23.06 1.53 0.42
C TYR A 126 23.16 2.69 1.43
N LEU A 127 23.25 3.94 0.97
CA LEU A 127 23.46 5.11 1.83
C LEU A 127 22.23 5.44 2.69
N ARG A 128 21.04 5.29 2.12
CA ARG A 128 19.78 5.61 2.78
C ARG A 128 19.23 4.42 3.57
N TYR A 129 18.31 4.74 4.48
CA TYR A 129 17.60 3.77 5.32
C TYR A 129 16.17 4.21 5.53
N LEU A 130 15.34 3.27 5.96
CA LEU A 130 13.95 3.51 6.33
C LEU A 130 13.88 3.99 7.78
N ASP A 131 13.24 5.13 8.05
CA ASP A 131 13.07 5.64 9.40
C ASP A 131 11.99 4.85 10.15
N THR A 132 12.42 4.03 11.11
CA THR A 132 11.54 3.12 11.85
C THR A 132 10.69 3.84 12.90
N ASN A 133 10.96 5.11 13.20
CA ASN A 133 10.13 5.91 14.10
C ASN A 133 8.80 6.35 13.48
N LEU A 134 8.67 6.26 12.14
CA LEU A 134 7.47 6.66 11.40
C LEU A 134 6.39 5.57 11.35
N VAL A 135 6.73 4.36 11.78
CA VAL A 135 5.92 3.15 11.66
C VAL A 135 5.87 2.41 13.00
N HIS A 136 4.88 1.51 13.14
CA HIS A 136 4.69 0.71 14.35
C HIS A 136 4.43 -0.75 13.98
N ASN A 137 4.76 -1.67 14.91
CA ASN A 137 4.52 -3.11 14.80
C ASN A 137 5.04 -3.70 13.48
N ASP A 138 4.18 -4.31 12.67
CA ASP A 138 4.56 -5.07 11.47
C ASP A 138 5.38 -4.24 10.46
N PHE A 139 5.03 -2.97 10.26
CA PHE A 139 5.82 -2.10 9.37
C PHE A 139 7.16 -1.69 9.99
N GLN A 140 7.23 -1.60 11.32
CA GLN A 140 8.49 -1.36 12.01
C GLN A 140 9.42 -2.56 11.83
N GLU A 141 8.92 -3.78 12.03
CA GLU A 141 9.68 -5.02 11.80
C GLU A 141 10.15 -5.13 10.34
N LEU A 142 9.29 -4.79 9.38
CA LEU A 142 9.65 -4.73 7.97
C LEU A 142 10.79 -3.73 7.71
N PHE A 143 10.68 -2.51 8.25
CA PHE A 143 11.68 -1.46 8.07
C PHE A 143 13.02 -1.85 8.72
N ASP A 144 12.98 -2.38 9.94
CA ASP A 144 14.15 -2.90 10.67
C ASP A 144 14.82 -4.05 9.91
N GLY A 145 14.02 -4.98 9.36
CA GLY A 145 14.51 -6.08 8.54
C GLY A 145 15.26 -5.60 7.28
N ILE A 146 14.69 -4.65 6.54
CA ILE A 146 15.32 -4.04 5.36
C ILE A 146 16.61 -3.31 5.74
N ASN A 147 16.59 -2.54 6.82
CA ASN A 147 17.76 -1.82 7.31
C ASN A 147 18.89 -2.76 7.77
N THR A 148 18.53 -3.90 8.37
CA THR A 148 19.47 -4.96 8.75
C THR A 148 20.11 -5.58 7.50
N LEU A 149 19.32 -5.88 6.47
CA LEU A 149 19.84 -6.36 5.18
C LEU A 149 20.83 -5.38 4.56
N ARG A 150 20.51 -4.08 4.55
CA ARG A 150 21.42 -3.01 4.11
C ARG A 150 22.75 -3.07 4.87
N GLU A 151 22.72 -3.19 6.19
CA GLU A 151 23.93 -3.25 7.01
C GLU A 151 24.78 -4.47 6.70
N MET A 152 24.15 -5.64 6.55
CA MET A 152 24.85 -6.88 6.23
C MET A 152 25.49 -6.83 4.84
N ILE A 153 24.79 -6.29 3.84
CA ILE A 153 25.34 -6.09 2.50
C ILE A 153 26.51 -5.11 2.55
N THR A 154 26.39 -4.01 3.28
CA THR A 154 27.46 -3.01 3.42
C THR A 154 28.70 -3.63 4.07
N LYS A 155 28.54 -4.43 5.13
CA LYS A 155 29.65 -5.16 5.76
C LYS A 155 30.33 -6.11 4.78
N MET A 156 29.57 -6.88 4.00
CA MET A 156 30.11 -7.77 2.97
C MET A 156 30.88 -6.99 1.89
N LEU A 157 30.42 -5.81 1.49
CA LEU A 157 31.13 -4.95 0.53
C LEU A 157 32.45 -4.41 1.09
N ILE A 158 32.49 -4.04 2.37
CA ILE A 158 33.72 -3.62 3.05
C ILE A 158 34.72 -4.78 3.10
N GLU A 159 34.26 -5.97 3.47
CA GLU A 159 35.09 -7.18 3.52
C GLU A 159 35.63 -7.54 2.13
N ASN A 160 34.77 -7.58 1.10
CA ASN A 160 35.19 -7.85 -0.27
C ASN A 160 36.22 -6.84 -0.79
N LYS A 161 36.07 -5.56 -0.45
CA LYS A 161 37.06 -4.53 -0.77
C LYS A 161 38.39 -4.83 -0.08
N SER A 162 38.37 -5.18 1.20
CA SER A 162 39.59 -5.54 1.95
C SER A 162 40.29 -6.74 1.33
N ASN A 163 39.54 -7.79 1.01
CA ASN A 163 40.06 -9.01 0.37
C ASN A 163 40.67 -8.69 -1.00
N GLY A 164 40.03 -7.84 -1.80
CA GLY A 164 40.55 -7.39 -3.09
C GLY A 164 41.89 -6.64 -2.97
N LEU A 165 42.03 -5.76 -1.99
CA LEU A 165 43.28 -5.04 -1.73
C LEU A 165 44.40 -5.99 -1.25
N THR A 166 44.08 -6.93 -0.35
CA THR A 166 45.05 -7.94 0.11
C THR A 166 45.51 -8.85 -1.04
N LEU A 167 44.61 -9.21 -1.96
CA LEU A 167 44.94 -10.01 -3.13
C LEU A 167 45.86 -9.26 -4.10
N ASP A 168 45.60 -7.96 -4.32
CA ASP A 168 46.44 -7.09 -5.15
C ASP A 168 47.87 -6.99 -4.58
N GLU A 169 47.99 -6.70 -3.28
CA GLU A 169 49.29 -6.66 -2.60
C GLU A 169 50.03 -8.01 -2.68
N SER A 170 49.32 -9.11 -2.41
CA SER A 170 49.90 -10.46 -2.49
C SER A 170 50.37 -10.81 -3.90
N SER A 171 49.66 -10.35 -4.93
CA SER A 171 50.03 -10.56 -6.34
C SER A 171 51.27 -9.77 -6.71
N ASN A 172 51.41 -8.54 -6.22
CA ASN A 172 52.62 -7.73 -6.41
C ASN A 172 53.85 -8.37 -5.73
N ILE A 173 53.69 -8.85 -4.49
CA ILE A 173 54.76 -9.58 -3.78
C ILE A 173 55.16 -10.86 -4.54
N LEU A 174 54.18 -11.61 -5.06
CA LEU A 174 54.46 -12.81 -5.85
C LEU A 174 55.24 -12.48 -7.12
N LEU A 175 54.87 -11.41 -7.84
CA LEU A 175 55.58 -10.95 -9.03
C LEU A 175 57.05 -10.63 -8.72
N GLU A 176 57.31 -9.87 -7.66
CA GLU A 176 58.68 -9.58 -7.22
C GLU A 176 59.48 -10.85 -6.88
N ASN A 177 58.84 -11.84 -6.26
CA ASN A 177 59.48 -13.11 -5.92
C ASN A 177 59.79 -13.95 -7.15
N VAL A 178 58.91 -13.95 -8.16
CA VAL A 178 59.14 -14.62 -9.44
C VAL A 178 60.31 -13.96 -10.19
N ASP A 179 60.38 -12.63 -10.20
CA ASP A 179 61.48 -11.89 -10.83
C ASP A 179 62.82 -12.19 -10.15
N LYS A 180 62.86 -12.14 -8.81
CA LYS A 180 64.05 -12.51 -8.03
C LYS A 180 64.49 -13.94 -8.32
N LEU A 181 63.55 -14.89 -8.35
CA LEU A 181 63.83 -16.29 -8.67
C LEU A 181 64.39 -16.44 -10.09
N ASN A 182 63.84 -15.71 -11.06
CA ASN A 182 64.32 -15.73 -12.44
C ASN A 182 65.77 -15.24 -12.54
N ILE A 183 66.09 -14.11 -11.91
CA ILE A 183 67.45 -13.56 -11.85
C ILE A 183 68.40 -14.57 -11.20
N SER A 184 68.05 -15.09 -10.01
CA SER A 184 68.87 -16.08 -9.31
C SER A 184 69.08 -17.36 -10.11
N SER A 185 68.07 -17.80 -10.88
CA SER A 185 68.17 -18.98 -11.75
C SER A 185 69.10 -18.75 -12.93
N ASN A 186 69.04 -17.58 -13.58
CA ASN A 186 69.96 -17.21 -14.66
C ASN A 186 71.40 -17.08 -14.15
N GLU A 187 71.61 -16.45 -12.99
CA GLU A 187 72.94 -16.35 -12.37
C GLU A 187 73.49 -17.74 -12.02
N ALA A 188 72.67 -18.64 -11.48
CA ALA A 188 73.08 -20.01 -11.19
C ALA A 188 73.46 -20.77 -12.47
N ALA A 189 72.69 -20.63 -13.55
CA ALA A 189 73.00 -21.24 -14.85
C ALA A 189 74.33 -20.70 -15.42
N ALA A 190 74.55 -19.39 -15.39
CA ALA A 190 75.81 -18.78 -15.83
C ALA A 190 77.01 -19.28 -15.02
N ARG A 191 76.88 -19.42 -13.69
CA ARG A 191 77.94 -19.99 -12.84
C ARG A 191 78.24 -21.45 -13.19
N LEU A 192 77.23 -22.24 -13.58
CA LEU A 192 77.42 -23.61 -14.04
C LEU A 192 78.18 -23.65 -15.38
N GLU A 193 77.91 -22.71 -16.30
CA GLU A 193 78.68 -22.58 -17.54
C GLU A 193 80.14 -22.18 -17.27
N GLU A 194 80.37 -21.20 -16.39
CA GLU A 194 81.73 -20.78 -16.00
C GLU A 194 82.53 -21.93 -15.39
N THR A 195 81.91 -22.71 -14.50
CA THR A 195 82.56 -23.86 -13.87
C THR A 195 82.82 -24.99 -14.87
N ALA A 196 81.94 -25.21 -15.84
CA ALA A 196 82.19 -26.17 -16.92
C ALA A 196 83.34 -25.73 -17.83
N ALA A 197 83.36 -24.45 -18.25
CA ALA A 197 84.41 -23.89 -19.09
C ALA A 197 85.78 -23.81 -18.41
N ALA A 198 85.83 -23.72 -17.07
CA ALA A 198 87.07 -23.76 -16.31
C ALA A 198 87.67 -25.17 -16.14
N ILE A 199 86.89 -26.21 -16.42
CA ILE A 199 87.29 -27.63 -16.34
C ILE A 199 87.70 -28.20 -17.72
N GLU A 200 87.19 -27.61 -18.81
CA GLU A 200 87.64 -27.87 -20.20
C GLU A 200 89.06 -27.35 -20.48
#